data_AF-A0A354ZFI1-F1
#
_entry.id   AF-A0A354ZFI1-F1
#
_cell.length_a   1.000
_cell.length_b   1.000
_cell.length_c   1.000
_cell.angle_alpha   90.00
_cell.angle_beta   90.00
_cell.angle_gamma   90.00
#
_symmetry.space_group_name_H-M   'P 1'
#
loop_
_entity.id
_entity.type
_entity.pdbx_description
1 polymer ?
#
loop_
_entity_poly.entity_id
_entity_poly.type
_entity_poly.pdbx_seq_one_letter_code
_entity_poly.pdbx_strand_id
1 'polypeptide(L)'
;MLTQSEADALIAVPKRMLERGLIELLSRGQRKCYPAKSVDGRSDFLFDVRVSGVRVTNRTCQERAHVSEVLLRLDMDGPPHDNPDGQEIVGPHLHAYREGFAARWAYP
;
A
#
# COMPACT_ATOMS: atom_id res chain seq x y z
N MET A 1 13.88 4.06 -7.21
CA MET A 1 12.84 4.37 -8.23
C MET A 1 12.78 3.19 -9.18
N LEU A 2 11.59 2.64 -9.38
CA LEU A 2 11.32 1.49 -10.23
C LEU A 2 10.84 1.97 -11.61
N THR A 3 11.16 1.23 -12.65
CA THR A 3 10.44 1.33 -13.93
C THR A 3 9.01 0.80 -13.77
N GLN A 4 8.10 1.19 -14.67
CA GLN A 4 6.72 0.69 -14.61
C GLN A 4 6.68 -0.83 -14.71
N SER A 5 7.46 -1.42 -15.62
CA SER A 5 7.53 -2.87 -15.80
C SER A 5 8.02 -3.61 -14.56
N GLU A 6 8.99 -3.06 -13.83
CA GLU A 6 9.46 -3.62 -12.56
C GLU A 6 8.37 -3.54 -11.48
N ALA A 7 7.70 -2.40 -11.36
CA ALA A 7 6.61 -2.23 -10.41
C ALA A 7 5.45 -3.20 -10.69
N ASP A 8 5.05 -3.32 -11.96
CA ASP A 8 3.99 -4.24 -12.38
C ASP A 8 4.36 -5.71 -12.09
N ALA A 9 5.62 -6.10 -12.34
CA ALA A 9 6.12 -7.43 -12.03
C ALA A 9 6.12 -7.72 -10.52
N LEU A 10 6.55 -6.75 -9.71
CA LEU A 10 6.54 -6.85 -8.24
C LEU A 10 5.12 -6.86 -7.67
N ILE A 11 4.17 -6.14 -8.27
CA ILE A 11 2.75 -6.18 -7.89
C ILE A 11 2.17 -7.56 -8.19
N ALA A 12 2.45 -8.11 -9.38
CA ALA A 12 1.87 -9.37 -9.84
C ALA A 12 2.42 -10.62 -9.14
N VAL A 13 3.63 -10.58 -8.56
CA VAL A 13 4.22 -11.78 -7.93
C VAL A 13 3.37 -12.25 -6.74
N PRO A 14 3.07 -13.56 -6.64
CA PRO A 14 2.43 -14.12 -5.46
C PRO A 14 3.33 -13.98 -4.22
N LYS A 15 2.73 -13.55 -3.11
CA LYS A 15 3.43 -13.24 -1.86
C LYS A 15 2.87 -14.05 -0.71
N ARG A 16 3.73 -14.32 0.27
CA ARG A 16 3.37 -14.98 1.52
C ARG A 16 3.87 -14.14 2.69
N MET A 17 2.97 -13.83 3.62
CA MET A 17 3.32 -13.21 4.90
C MET A 17 4.24 -14.15 5.69
N LEU A 18 5.30 -13.61 6.29
CA LEU A 18 6.20 -14.38 7.15
C LEU A 18 5.58 -14.62 8.53
N GLU A 19 4.78 -13.67 9.02
CA GLU A 19 3.95 -13.84 10.21
C GLU A 19 2.68 -14.63 9.85
N ARG A 20 2.40 -15.69 10.60
CA ARG A 20 1.18 -16.48 10.45
C ARG A 20 0.16 -15.98 11.47
N GLY A 21 -1.03 -15.61 11.00
CA GLY A 21 -2.09 -15.13 11.87
C GLY A 21 -3.04 -14.20 11.14
N LEU A 22 -4.00 -13.66 11.89
CA LEU A 22 -4.89 -12.61 11.40
C LEU A 22 -4.16 -11.27 11.43
N ILE A 23 -4.46 -10.42 10.45
CA ILE A 23 -4.06 -9.01 10.48
C ILE A 23 -4.84 -8.33 11.62
N GLU A 24 -4.12 -7.60 12.47
CA GLU A 24 -4.68 -6.99 13.66
C GLU A 24 -5.52 -5.77 13.28
N LEU A 25 -6.67 -5.63 13.94
CA LEU A 25 -7.45 -4.41 13.92
C LEU A 25 -6.82 -3.42 14.91
N LEU A 26 -5.93 -2.59 14.38
CA LEU A 26 -5.18 -1.63 15.17
C LEU A 26 -6.08 -0.52 15.76
N SER A 27 -5.66 0.03 16.88
CA SER A 27 -6.23 1.24 17.49
C SER A 27 -5.67 2.51 16.84
N ARG A 28 -6.35 3.64 17.04
CA ARG A 28 -5.93 4.94 16.51
C ARG A 28 -4.49 5.29 16.91
N GLY A 29 -3.69 5.71 15.93
CA GLY A 29 -2.28 6.07 16.11
C GLY A 29 -1.32 4.88 16.06
N GLN A 30 -1.83 3.64 16.01
CA GLN A 30 -0.99 2.45 15.89
C GLN A 30 -0.66 2.15 14.42
N ARG A 31 0.50 1.51 14.26
CA ARG A 31 1.00 0.95 13.01
C ARG A 31 1.61 -0.42 13.31
N LYS A 32 1.37 -1.38 12.41
CA LYS A 32 2.07 -2.67 12.40
C LYS A 32 2.60 -2.93 11.00
N CYS A 33 3.79 -3.50 10.92
CA CYS A 33 4.46 -3.85 9.67
C CYS A 33 4.67 -5.36 9.65
N TYR A 34 4.12 -6.01 8.63
CA TYR A 34 4.19 -7.44 8.41
C TYR A 34 5.19 -7.73 7.30
N PRO A 35 6.32 -8.40 7.59
CA PRO A 35 7.22 -8.85 6.55
C PRO A 35 6.55 -9.90 5.67
N ALA A 36 6.74 -9.78 4.36
CA ALA A 36 6.28 -10.73 3.36
C ALA A 36 7.42 -11.08 2.40
N LYS A 37 7.29 -12.21 1.73
CA LYS A 37 8.26 -12.67 0.74
C LYS A 37 7.52 -13.23 -0.47
N SER A 38 8.11 -13.10 -1.66
CA SER A 38 7.61 -13.80 -2.83
C SER A 38 7.60 -15.31 -2.59
N VAL A 39 6.65 -16.01 -3.22
CA VAL A 39 6.53 -17.47 -3.07
C VAL A 39 7.80 -18.20 -3.53
N ASP A 40 8.49 -17.68 -4.55
CA ASP A 40 9.77 -18.19 -5.04
C ASP A 40 10.98 -17.80 -4.16
N GLY A 41 10.78 -17.00 -3.11
CA GLY A 41 11.80 -16.60 -2.15
C GLY A 41 12.78 -15.52 -2.64
N ARG A 42 12.58 -14.94 -3.84
CA ARG A 42 13.54 -14.00 -4.45
C ARG A 42 13.39 -12.54 -4.02
N SER A 43 12.20 -12.14 -3.57
CA SER A 43 11.89 -10.73 -3.29
C SER A 43 11.26 -10.57 -1.92
N ASP A 44 11.74 -9.58 -1.17
CA ASP A 44 11.21 -9.21 0.14
C ASP A 44 10.26 -8.00 0.03
N PHE A 45 9.20 -8.04 0.83
CA PHE A 45 8.12 -7.06 0.87
C PHE A 45 7.78 -6.68 2.30
N LEU A 46 7.18 -5.51 2.48
CA LEU A 46 6.64 -5.06 3.74
C LEU A 46 5.18 -4.66 3.54
N PHE A 47 4.30 -5.23 4.34
CA PHE A 47 2.89 -4.86 4.37
C PHE A 47 2.59 -4.08 5.64
N ASP A 48 2.33 -2.78 5.54
CA ASP A 48 1.97 -1.97 6.69
C ASP A 48 0.46 -1.81 6.81
N VAL A 49 0.00 -1.87 8.05
CA VAL A 49 -1.35 -1.44 8.44
C VAL A 49 -1.18 -0.31 9.42
N ARG A 50 -1.89 0.80 9.21
CA ARG A 50 -1.92 1.93 10.14
C ARG A 50 -3.33 2.50 10.26
N VAL A 51 -3.62 3.05 11.44
CA VAL A 51 -4.84 3.80 11.72
C VAL A 51 -4.44 5.23 12.03
N SER A 52 -4.88 6.18 11.20
CA SER A 52 -4.47 7.58 11.30
C SER A 52 -5.65 8.53 11.05
N GLY A 53 -5.47 9.81 11.33
CA GLY A 53 -6.52 10.81 11.13
C GLY A 53 -7.54 10.90 12.27
N VAL A 54 -8.61 11.65 12.01
CA VAL A 54 -9.65 11.99 13.00
C VAL A 54 -10.75 10.92 13.04
N ARG A 55 -11.02 10.25 11.91
CA ARG A 55 -12.03 9.21 11.79
C ARG A 55 -11.51 7.88 12.35
N VAL A 56 -12.27 7.29 13.26
CA VAL A 56 -11.93 6.00 13.90
C VAL A 56 -11.92 4.85 12.88
N THR A 57 -12.71 4.98 11.82
CA THR A 57 -12.84 4.06 10.70
C THR A 57 -11.68 4.14 9.70
N ASN A 58 -10.86 5.20 9.74
CA ASN A 58 -9.76 5.35 8.79
C ASN A 58 -8.65 4.32 9.00
N ARG A 59 -8.38 3.58 7.94
CA ARG A 59 -7.33 2.56 7.87
C ARG A 59 -6.60 2.71 6.56
N THR A 60 -5.27 2.72 6.64
CA THR A 60 -4.37 2.60 5.49
C THR A 60 -3.70 1.24 5.54
N CYS A 61 -3.80 0.49 4.45
CA CYS A 61 -2.98 -0.68 4.19
C CYS A 61 -2.03 -0.37 3.03
N GLN A 62 -0.73 -0.64 3.16
CA GLN A 62 0.22 -0.39 2.08
C GLN A 62 1.19 -1.55 1.92
N GLU A 63 1.54 -1.85 0.68
CA GLU A 63 2.58 -2.79 0.32
C GLU A 63 3.80 -2.03 -0.20
N ARG A 64 4.98 -2.40 0.31
CA ARG A 64 6.27 -1.83 -0.10
C ARG A 64 7.24 -2.91 -0.57
N ALA A 65 7.99 -2.58 -1.61
CA ALA A 65 9.18 -3.31 -2.05
C ALA A 65 10.45 -2.49 -1.78
N HIS A 66 11.61 -3.15 -1.80
CA HIS A 66 12.92 -2.52 -1.64
C HIS A 66 12.98 -1.56 -0.43
N VAL A 67 12.34 -1.96 0.67
CA VAL A 67 12.14 -1.15 1.88
C VAL A 67 11.20 0.04 1.68
N SER A 68 11.39 0.94 0.73
CA SER A 68 10.65 2.22 0.68
C SER A 68 9.64 2.38 -0.45
N GLU A 69 9.73 1.60 -1.52
CA GLU A 69 8.91 1.80 -2.72
C GLU A 69 7.48 1.30 -2.48
N VAL A 70 6.51 2.20 -2.34
CA VAL A 70 5.09 1.85 -2.17
C VAL A 70 4.53 1.37 -3.50
N LEU A 71 4.22 0.08 -3.58
CA LEU A 71 3.63 -0.54 -4.77
C LEU A 71 2.13 -0.28 -4.85
N LEU A 72 1.44 -0.53 -3.73
CA LEU A 72 0.00 -0.36 -3.57
C LEU A 72 -0.28 0.25 -2.20
N ARG A 73 -1.26 1.15 -2.11
CA ARG A 73 -1.77 1.65 -0.83
C ARG A 73 -3.27 1.84 -0.90
N LEU A 74 -4.00 1.11 -0.07
CA LEU A 74 -5.44 1.27 0.10
C LEU A 74 -5.72 2.19 1.28
N ASP A 75 -6.42 3.28 1.04
CA ASP A 75 -7.00 4.14 2.08
C ASP A 75 -8.51 3.93 2.10
N MET A 76 -9.09 3.53 3.24
CA MET A 76 -10.52 3.16 3.33
C MET A 76 -11.45 4.32 3.70
N ASP A 77 -11.02 5.22 4.57
CA ASP A 77 -11.83 6.37 5.03
C ASP A 77 -10.90 7.57 5.28
N GLY A 78 -9.98 7.73 4.33
CA GLY A 78 -9.08 8.87 4.23
C GLY A 78 -9.76 10.10 3.61
N PRO A 79 -9.06 11.25 3.58
CA PRO A 79 -9.52 12.40 2.81
C PRO A 79 -9.58 12.08 1.30
N PRO A 80 -10.32 12.87 0.50
CA PRO A 80 -10.21 12.82 -0.96
C PRO A 80 -8.76 12.98 -1.43
N HIS A 81 -8.45 12.38 -2.58
CA HIS A 81 -7.11 12.43 -3.17
C HIS A 81 -7.14 13.04 -4.57
N ASP A 82 -6.26 14.01 -4.80
CA ASP A 82 -6.07 14.64 -6.11
C ASP A 82 -5.00 13.89 -6.91
N ASN A 83 -5.41 13.32 -8.04
CA ASN A 83 -4.48 12.71 -8.99
C ASN A 83 -3.63 13.78 -9.70
N PRO A 84 -2.46 13.39 -10.25
CA PRO A 84 -1.58 14.33 -10.93
C PRO A 84 -2.18 15.03 -12.16
N ASP A 85 -3.25 14.50 -12.74
CA ASP A 85 -4.03 15.10 -13.83
C ASP A 85 -5.14 16.06 -13.34
N GLY A 86 -5.27 16.23 -12.02
CA GLY A 86 -6.28 17.07 -11.39
C GLY A 86 -7.62 16.37 -11.11
N GLN A 87 -7.74 15.07 -11.39
CA GLN A 87 -8.93 14.32 -11.02
C GLN A 87 -8.98 14.09 -9.49
N GLU A 88 -10.07 14.51 -8.83
CA GLU A 88 -10.32 14.18 -7.43
C GLU A 88 -10.95 12.78 -7.30
N ILE A 89 -10.41 11.97 -6.39
CA ILE A 89 -10.90 10.63 -6.04
C ILE A 89 -11.46 10.68 -4.62
N VAL A 90 -12.76 10.41 -4.48
CA VAL A 90 -13.49 10.46 -3.21
C VAL A 90 -13.84 9.06 -2.72
N GLY A 91 -13.70 8.82 -1.41
CA GLY A 91 -14.05 7.56 -0.77
C GLY A 91 -12.83 6.66 -0.53
N PRO A 92 -13.05 5.35 -0.31
CA PRO A 92 -11.97 4.39 -0.36
C PRO A 92 -11.25 4.50 -1.71
N HIS A 93 -9.93 4.51 -1.71
CA HIS A 93 -9.17 4.56 -2.95
C HIS A 93 -7.87 3.79 -2.83
N LEU A 94 -7.48 3.17 -3.94
CA LEU A 94 -6.26 2.41 -4.08
C LEU A 94 -5.25 3.25 -4.85
N HIS A 95 -4.20 3.69 -4.16
CA HIS A 95 -2.99 4.19 -4.78
C HIS A 95 -2.22 3.04 -5.42
N ALA A 96 -1.73 3.27 -6.63
CA ALA A 96 -0.82 2.35 -7.32
C ALA A 96 0.44 3.08 -7.77
N TYR A 97 1.56 2.36 -7.74
CA TYR A 97 2.83 2.87 -8.24
C TYR A 97 2.72 3.21 -9.73
N ARG A 98 3.15 4.42 -10.07
CA ARG A 98 3.33 4.87 -11.44
C ARG A 98 4.73 5.43 -11.61
N GLU A 99 5.46 4.97 -12.61
CA GLU A 99 6.81 5.46 -12.92
C GLU A 99 6.82 7.00 -13.04
N GLY A 100 7.76 7.65 -12.34
CA GLY A 100 7.85 9.11 -12.25
C GLY A 100 6.87 9.79 -11.28
N PHE A 101 5.90 9.05 -10.74
CA PHE A 101 4.89 9.56 -9.80
C PHE A 101 4.80 8.79 -8.48
N ALA A 102 5.49 7.65 -8.35
CA ALA A 102 5.36 6.74 -7.22
C ALA A 102 3.88 6.42 -6.94
N ALA A 103 3.46 6.36 -5.68
CA ALA A 103 2.07 6.08 -5.29
C ALA A 103 1.14 7.33 -5.35
N ARG A 104 1.38 8.30 -6.23
CA ARG A 104 0.52 9.49 -6.36
C ARG A 104 -0.74 9.28 -7.21
N TRP A 105 -0.81 8.21 -8.00
CA TRP A 105 -2.03 7.86 -8.73
C TRP A 105 -2.92 6.98 -7.88
N ALA A 106 -4.19 7.34 -7.76
CA ALA A 106 -5.20 6.56 -7.06
C ALA A 106 -6.44 6.30 -7.93
N TYR A 107 -7.14 5.23 -7.61
CA TYR A 107 -8.36 4.78 -8.28
C TYR A 107 -9.41 4.42 -7.23
N PRO A 108 -10.71 4.55 -7.52
CA PRO A 108 -11.80 4.12 -6.63
C PRO A 108 -11.72 2.64 -6.25
#